data_AF-A0A5C9CF74-F1
#
_entry.id   AF-A0A5C9CF74-F1
#
_cell.length_a   1.000
_cell.length_b   1.000
_cell.length_c   1.000
_cell.angle_alpha   90.00
_cell.angle_beta   90.00
_cell.angle_gamma   90.00
#
_symmetry.space_group_name_H-M   'P 1'
#
loop_
_entity.id
_entity.type
_entity.pdbx_description
1 polymer ?
#
loop_
_entity_poly.entity_id
_entity_poly.type
_entity_poly.pdbx_seq_one_letter_code
_entity_poly.pdbx_strand_id
1 'polypeptide(L)'
;MRETIESIAVAFLLAFLFRAFEAEAFVIPTGSMAPTLYGRHKETICSQCGHLITIGASEELDREGIYLTGRLESSLCPNCRAPNPIKNAPVFKGDRILVNKFPYELKEPRRWDVVVFKYPEEPKTNYIKRLVGLPNETLIIRQVTAK
;
A
#
# COMPACT_ATOMS: atom_id res chain seq x y z
N MET A 1 28.81 -39.03 -16.21
CA MET A 1 28.78 -37.68 -16.82
C MET A 1 27.37 -37.23 -17.18
N ARG A 2 26.58 -38.03 -17.91
CA ARG A 2 25.20 -37.66 -18.31
C ARG A 2 24.27 -37.42 -17.11
N GLU A 3 24.25 -38.34 -16.14
CA GLU A 3 23.48 -38.18 -14.89
C GLU A 3 23.90 -36.97 -14.05
N THR A 4 25.20 -36.65 -14.05
CA THR A 4 25.75 -35.47 -13.37
C THR A 4 25.23 -34.18 -14.01
N ILE A 5 25.19 -34.12 -15.34
CA ILE A 5 24.69 -32.97 -16.09
C ILE A 5 23.18 -32.80 -15.89
N GLU A 6 22.41 -33.89 -15.93
CA GLU A 6 20.96 -33.86 -15.67
C GLU A 6 20.66 -33.38 -14.25
N SER A 7 21.39 -33.89 -13.26
CA SER A 7 21.21 -33.47 -11.85
C SER A 7 21.55 -31.99 -11.65
N ILE A 8 22.62 -31.49 -12.29
CA ILE A 8 22.98 -30.07 -12.25
C ILE A 8 21.90 -29.22 -12.93
N ALA A 9 21.43 -29.62 -14.11
CA ALA A 9 20.39 -28.89 -14.84
C ALA A 9 19.07 -28.81 -14.04
N VAL A 10 18.65 -29.91 -13.40
CA VAL A 10 17.48 -29.95 -12.52
C VAL A 10 17.69 -29.04 -11.29
N ALA A 11 18.87 -29.06 -10.67
CA ALA A 11 19.18 -28.19 -9.53
C ALA A 11 19.12 -26.71 -9.91
N PHE A 12 19.68 -26.33 -11.07
CA PHE A 12 19.58 -24.95 -11.58
C PHE A 12 18.14 -24.57 -11.91
N LEU A 13 17.38 -25.45 -12.57
CA LEU A 13 15.98 -25.19 -12.90
C LEU A 13 15.14 -24.99 -11.63
N LEU A 14 15.30 -25.85 -10.62
CA LEU A 14 14.64 -25.71 -9.32
C LEU A 14 15.04 -24.43 -8.59
N ALA A 15 16.32 -24.06 -8.62
CA ALA A 15 16.80 -22.82 -8.01
C ALA A 15 16.19 -21.57 -8.68
N PHE A 16 16.13 -21.55 -10.01
CA PHE A 16 15.47 -20.46 -10.76
C PHE A 16 13.96 -20.42 -10.50
N LEU A 17 13.31 -21.58 -10.40
CA LEU A 17 11.88 -21.68 -10.09
C LEU A 17 11.61 -21.16 -8.67
N PHE A 18 12.46 -21.51 -7.70
CA PHE A 18 12.33 -21.03 -6.32
C PHE A 18 12.57 -19.51 -6.23
N ARG A 19 13.57 -18.97 -6.94
CA ARG A 19 13.81 -17.52 -7.00
C ARG A 19 12.67 -16.78 -7.71
N ALA A 20 12.11 -17.33 -8.79
CA ALA A 20 11.01 -16.67 -9.52
C ALA A 20 9.72 -16.53 -8.69
N PHE A 21 9.54 -17.36 -7.66
CA PHE A 21 8.37 -17.37 -6.79
C PHE A 21 8.55 -16.59 -5.47
N GLU A 22 9.59 -15.77 -5.30
CA GLU A 22 9.72 -14.89 -4.12
C GLU A 22 8.67 -13.75 -4.15
N ALA A 23 7.40 -14.12 -4.00
CA ALA A 23 6.35 -13.20 -3.61
C ALA A 23 6.49 -12.95 -2.11
N GLU A 24 6.80 -11.71 -1.74
CA GLU A 24 6.87 -11.32 -0.33
C GLU A 24 5.51 -10.75 0.10
N ALA A 25 4.98 -11.24 1.22
CA ALA A 25 3.74 -10.77 1.80
C ALA A 25 4.00 -9.53 2.65
N PHE A 26 3.33 -8.42 2.34
CA PHE A 26 3.43 -7.18 3.09
C PHE A 26 2.06 -6.75 3.65
N VAL A 27 2.09 -6.17 4.84
CA VAL A 27 0.96 -5.43 5.43
C VAL A 27 1.19 -3.96 5.18
N ILE A 28 0.18 -3.25 4.66
CA ILE A 28 0.30 -1.84 4.31
C ILE A 28 0.27 -0.99 5.59
N PRO A 29 1.36 -0.26 5.92
CA PRO A 29 1.41 0.48 7.18
C PRO A 29 0.64 1.81 7.11
N THR A 30 0.43 2.38 5.92
CA THR A 30 -0.13 3.74 5.74
C THR A 30 -1.32 3.78 4.79
N GLY A 31 -2.26 4.69 5.04
CA GLY A 31 -3.40 4.95 4.16
C GLY A 31 -3.11 5.80 2.92
N SER A 32 -1.84 6.04 2.55
CA SER A 32 -1.49 7.00 1.48
C SER A 32 -1.91 6.58 0.06
N MET A 33 -2.28 5.31 -0.12
CA MET A 33 -2.76 4.75 -1.38
C MET A 33 -4.29 4.62 -1.44
N ALA A 34 -5.00 5.14 -0.42
CA ALA A 34 -6.45 5.19 -0.42
C ALA A 34 -6.98 6.04 -1.60
N PRO A 35 -8.13 5.68 -2.20
CA PRO A 35 -8.99 4.54 -1.85
C PRO A 35 -8.52 3.20 -2.44
N THR A 36 -7.48 3.17 -3.28
CA THR A 36 -7.09 1.95 -4.01
C THR A 36 -6.46 0.87 -3.15
N LEU A 37 -5.77 1.26 -2.09
CA LEU A 37 -5.23 0.35 -1.07
C LEU A 37 -5.38 1.02 0.28
N TYR A 38 -6.12 0.39 1.18
CA TYR A 38 -6.35 0.90 2.51
C TYR A 38 -5.24 0.42 3.45
N GLY A 39 -4.58 1.39 4.11
CA GLY A 39 -3.81 1.09 5.32
C GLY A 39 -4.73 0.89 6.51
N ARG A 40 -4.20 1.05 7.72
CA ARG A 40 -5.03 1.06 8.94
C ARG A 40 -6.11 2.15 8.86
N HIS A 41 -7.36 1.77 9.01
CA HIS A 41 -8.52 2.65 8.84
C HIS A 41 -9.67 2.29 9.79
N LYS A 42 -10.60 3.22 9.93
CA LYS A 42 -11.88 3.04 10.63
C LYS A 42 -13.03 3.20 9.65
N GLU A 43 -14.10 2.47 9.91
CA GLU A 43 -15.34 2.58 9.12
C GLU A 43 -16.53 2.92 10.02
N THR A 44 -17.37 3.84 9.57
CA THR A 44 -18.63 4.17 10.23
C THR A 44 -19.70 4.55 9.21
N ILE A 45 -20.96 4.40 9.57
CA ILE A 45 -22.09 4.82 8.73
C ILE A 45 -22.51 6.22 9.15
N CYS A 46 -22.71 7.11 8.18
CA CYS A 46 -23.17 8.45 8.47
C CYS A 46 -24.61 8.44 9.03
N SER A 47 -24.82 9.04 10.20
CA SER A 47 -26.15 9.10 10.85
C SER A 47 -27.17 9.97 10.09
N GLN A 48 -26.72 10.87 9.21
CA GLN A 48 -27.62 11.76 8.46
C GLN A 48 -27.99 11.26 7.07
N CYS A 49 -27.04 10.67 6.32
CA CYS A 49 -27.27 10.29 4.92
C CYS A 49 -27.01 8.81 4.61
N GLY A 50 -26.60 8.01 5.60
CA GLY A 50 -26.32 6.57 5.41
C GLY A 50 -25.04 6.25 4.62
N HIS A 51 -24.25 7.25 4.23
CA HIS A 51 -23.00 7.03 3.50
C HIS A 51 -21.95 6.32 4.36
N LEU A 52 -21.24 5.33 3.80
CA LEU A 52 -20.12 4.65 4.46
C LEU A 52 -18.89 5.56 4.46
N ILE A 53 -18.42 5.91 5.65
CA ILE A 53 -17.26 6.76 5.88
C ILE A 53 -16.06 5.86 6.20
N THR A 54 -15.02 5.95 5.39
CA THR A 54 -13.72 5.30 5.65
C THR A 54 -12.67 6.37 5.93
N ILE A 55 -12.03 6.30 7.09
CA ILE A 55 -11.01 7.28 7.51
C ILE A 55 -9.70 6.59 7.91
N GLY A 56 -8.58 7.15 7.48
CA GLY A 56 -7.25 6.67 7.86
C GLY A 56 -7.03 6.81 9.36
N ALA A 57 -6.61 5.72 10.00
CA ALA A 57 -6.27 5.66 11.44
C ALA A 57 -4.80 5.21 11.62
N SER A 58 -3.96 5.46 10.60
CA SER A 58 -2.55 5.07 10.62
C SER A 58 -1.74 5.86 11.66
N GLU A 59 -2.19 7.06 12.04
CA GLU A 59 -1.55 7.93 13.02
C GLU A 59 -2.04 7.70 14.47
N GLU A 60 -3.02 6.82 14.69
CA GLU A 60 -3.53 6.56 16.06
C GLU A 60 -2.62 5.64 16.88
N LEU A 61 -1.69 4.94 16.21
CA LEU A 61 -0.75 4.02 16.85
C LEU A 61 0.68 4.41 16.49
N ASP A 62 1.60 4.18 17.42
CA ASP A 62 3.03 4.22 17.12
C ASP A 62 3.49 2.98 16.31
N ARG A 63 4.79 2.93 15.99
CA ARG A 63 5.42 1.81 15.25
C ARG A 63 5.35 0.48 16.04
N GLU A 64 5.11 0.52 17.34
CA GLU A 64 5.01 -0.64 18.25
C GLU A 64 3.55 -1.08 18.48
N GLY A 65 2.59 -0.35 17.91
CA GLY A 65 1.16 -0.65 18.03
C GLY A 65 0.51 -0.11 19.30
N ILE A 66 1.18 0.82 19.99
CA ILE A 66 0.68 1.49 21.19
C ILE A 66 -0.18 2.68 20.77
N TYR A 67 -1.34 2.85 21.41
CA TYR A 67 -2.21 3.99 21.14
C TYR A 67 -1.53 5.30 21.54
N LEU A 68 -1.32 6.17 20.55
CA LEU A 68 -0.95 7.56 20.78
C LEU A 68 -2.15 8.29 21.40
N THR A 69 -1.89 9.30 22.23
CA THR A 69 -2.89 10.00 23.06
C THR A 69 -3.99 10.75 22.27
N GLY A 70 -3.98 10.72 20.94
CA GLY A 70 -4.93 11.39 20.05
C GLY A 70 -5.73 10.43 19.17
N ARG A 71 -6.58 9.56 19.75
CA ARG A 71 -7.59 8.84 18.95
C ARG A 71 -8.51 9.85 18.26
N LEU A 72 -8.80 9.63 16.99
CA LEU A 72 -9.72 10.47 16.23
C LEU A 72 -11.12 10.37 16.86
N GLU A 73 -11.68 11.51 17.25
CA GLU A 73 -12.99 11.56 17.91
C GLU A 73 -14.15 11.67 16.93
N SER A 74 -14.00 12.52 15.91
CA SER A 74 -15.04 12.80 14.91
C SER A 74 -14.47 12.98 13.50
N SER A 75 -15.25 12.63 12.48
CA SER A 75 -14.97 12.91 11.06
C SER A 75 -16.17 13.52 10.36
N LEU A 76 -15.91 14.34 9.34
CA LEU A 76 -16.95 14.86 8.46
C LEU A 76 -17.32 13.82 7.39
N CYS A 77 -18.61 13.67 7.12
CA CYS A 77 -19.08 12.82 6.02
C CYS A 77 -18.67 13.45 4.67
N PRO A 78 -18.03 12.73 3.74
CA PRO A 78 -17.66 13.27 2.43
C PRO A 78 -18.89 13.59 1.54
N ASN A 79 -20.05 13.00 1.84
CA ASN A 79 -21.29 13.23 1.10
C ASN A 79 -22.06 14.45 1.63
N CYS A 80 -22.53 14.41 2.89
CA CYS A 80 -23.39 15.46 3.47
C CYS A 80 -22.67 16.44 4.41
N ARG A 81 -21.38 16.24 4.68
CA ARG A 81 -20.55 17.04 5.62
C ARG A 81 -21.03 17.06 7.07
N ALA A 82 -22.01 16.24 7.45
CA ALA A 82 -22.40 16.08 8.84
C ALA A 82 -21.23 15.51 9.67
N PRO A 83 -21.04 15.96 10.93
CA PRO A 83 -20.06 15.37 11.83
C PRO A 83 -20.54 13.99 12.30
N ASN A 84 -19.63 13.01 12.31
CA ASN A 84 -19.91 11.65 12.77
C ASN A 84 -18.87 11.23 13.81
N PRO A 85 -19.29 10.65 14.96
CA PRO A 85 -18.35 10.14 15.95
C PRO A 85 -17.65 8.88 15.42
N ILE A 86 -16.32 8.85 15.54
CA ILE A 86 -15.45 7.75 15.07
C ILE A 86 -14.56 7.19 16.17
N LYS A 87 -14.66 7.71 17.40
CA LYS A 87 -13.89 7.27 18.56
C LYS A 87 -13.95 5.76 18.78
N ASN A 88 -15.15 5.20 18.68
CA ASN A 88 -15.45 3.78 18.92
C ASN A 88 -15.69 3.00 17.62
N ALA A 89 -15.40 3.58 16.46
CA ALA A 89 -15.57 2.89 15.18
C ALA A 89 -14.61 1.67 15.10
N PRO A 90 -15.02 0.58 14.44
CA PRO A 90 -14.17 -0.59 14.23
C PRO A 90 -12.87 -0.19 13.53
N VAL A 91 -11.74 -0.69 14.03
CA VAL A 91 -10.40 -0.43 13.48
C VAL A 91 -9.95 -1.64 12.68
N PHE A 92 -9.66 -1.43 11.40
CA PHE A 92 -9.12 -2.42 10.49
C PHE A 92 -7.61 -2.25 10.36
N LYS A 93 -6.88 -3.39 10.24
CA LYS A 93 -5.41 -3.38 10.11
C LYS A 93 -4.95 -2.90 8.71
N GLY A 94 -5.85 -2.83 7.74
CA GLY A 94 -5.55 -2.51 6.35
C GLY A 94 -5.39 -3.76 5.47
N ASP A 95 -5.14 -3.50 4.20
CA ASP A 95 -5.03 -4.52 3.16
C ASP A 95 -3.69 -5.26 3.24
N ARG A 96 -3.71 -6.52 2.77
CA ARG A 96 -2.53 -7.38 2.65
C ARG A 96 -2.24 -7.60 1.17
N ILE A 97 -0.99 -7.41 0.78
CA ILE A 97 -0.58 -7.54 -0.62
C ILE A 97 0.55 -8.54 -0.76
N LEU A 98 0.59 -9.20 -1.92
CA LEU A 98 1.71 -10.02 -2.37
C LEU A 98 2.50 -9.22 -3.40
N VAL A 99 3.79 -9.05 -3.16
CA VAL A 99 4.68 -8.24 -4.00
C VAL A 99 5.64 -9.16 -4.72
N ASN A 100 5.65 -9.08 -6.05
CA ASN A 100 6.68 -9.71 -6.87
C ASN A 100 7.92 -8.80 -6.91
N LYS A 101 9.10 -9.35 -6.59
CA LYS A 101 10.37 -8.61 -6.60
C LYS A 101 11.07 -8.58 -7.95
N PHE A 102 10.73 -9.49 -8.86
CA PHE A 102 11.40 -9.67 -10.14
C PHE A 102 10.67 -9.10 -11.38
N PRO A 103 9.56 -8.32 -11.30
CA PRO A 103 8.84 -7.94 -12.51
C PRO A 103 9.72 -7.07 -13.44
N TYR A 104 10.63 -6.27 -12.86
CA TYR A 104 11.45 -5.32 -13.59
C TYR A 104 12.80 -5.85 -14.07
N GLU A 105 13.13 -7.12 -13.78
CA GLU A 105 14.26 -7.81 -14.42
C GLU A 105 13.88 -8.35 -15.80
N LEU A 106 12.58 -8.59 -16.03
CA LEU A 106 12.05 -9.20 -17.25
C LEU A 106 11.19 -8.24 -18.10
N LYS A 107 10.63 -7.19 -17.49
CA LYS A 107 9.74 -6.25 -18.15
C LYS A 107 10.06 -4.81 -17.75
N GLU A 108 9.87 -3.88 -18.66
CA GLU A 108 10.02 -2.46 -18.34
C GLU A 108 8.87 -1.93 -17.47
N PRO A 109 9.11 -0.93 -16.61
CA PRO A 109 8.08 -0.31 -15.80
C PRO A 109 7.04 0.40 -16.66
N ARG A 110 5.77 0.26 -16.28
CA ARG A 110 4.66 0.91 -16.99
C ARG A 110 3.99 1.93 -16.09
N ARG A 111 3.44 2.96 -16.72
CA ARG A 111 2.61 3.94 -16.02
C ARG A 111 1.50 3.22 -15.25
N TRP A 112 1.23 3.75 -14.07
CA TRP A 112 0.22 3.30 -13.13
C TRP A 112 0.51 1.98 -12.41
N ASP A 113 1.66 1.35 -12.65
CA ASP A 113 2.14 0.25 -11.82
C ASP A 113 2.17 0.68 -10.34
N VAL A 114 1.75 -0.22 -9.47
CA VAL A 114 1.91 -0.05 -8.02
C VAL A 114 3.26 -0.63 -7.64
N VAL A 115 4.17 0.25 -7.22
CA VAL A 115 5.56 -0.10 -6.94
C VAL A 115 5.82 -0.04 -5.45
N VAL A 116 6.63 -0.98 -4.98
CA VAL A 116 7.16 -1.01 -3.63
C VAL A 116 8.65 -0.73 -3.70
N PHE A 117 9.09 0.28 -2.96
CA PHE A 117 10.51 0.65 -2.91
C PHE A 117 10.92 1.01 -1.49
N LYS A 118 12.21 0.85 -1.20
CA LYS A 118 12.79 1.26 0.08
C LYS A 118 13.01 2.76 0.09
N TYR A 119 12.72 3.40 1.22
CA TYR A 119 13.03 4.81 1.38
C TYR A 119 14.55 5.02 1.29
N PRO A 120 15.04 5.96 0.44
CA PRO A 120 16.47 6.16 0.27
C PRO A 120 17.22 6.53 1.56
N GLU A 121 16.62 7.33 2.44
CA GLU A 121 17.26 7.79 3.68
C GLU A 121 17.14 6.77 4.83
N GLU A 122 16.07 5.97 4.86
CA GLU A 122 15.83 4.93 5.88
C GLU A 122 15.42 3.60 5.22
N PRO A 123 16.36 2.75 4.80
CA PRO A 123 16.08 1.53 4.01
C PRO A 123 15.29 0.45 4.74
N LYS A 124 15.01 0.64 6.04
CA LYS A 124 14.14 -0.22 6.83
C LYS A 124 12.65 0.00 6.51
N THR A 125 12.31 1.13 5.89
CA THR A 125 10.93 1.54 5.61
C THR A 125 10.60 1.32 4.14
N ASN A 126 9.59 0.49 3.86
CA ASN A 126 9.06 0.28 2.52
C ASN A 126 7.91 1.25 2.25
N TYR A 127 7.93 1.87 1.07
CA TYR A 127 6.86 2.71 0.55
C TYR A 127 6.15 2.05 -0.62
N ILE A 128 4.84 2.22 -0.67
CA ILE A 128 3.99 1.78 -1.77
C ILE A 128 3.46 3.03 -2.45
N LYS A 129 3.75 3.20 -3.74
CA LYS A 129 3.29 4.34 -4.53
C LYS A 129 2.87 3.89 -5.91
N ARG A 130 2.11 4.75 -6.59
CA ARG A 130 1.75 4.56 -7.99
C ARG A 130 2.75 5.26 -8.89
N LEU A 131 3.25 4.56 -9.90
CA LEU A 131 4.17 5.11 -10.88
C LEU A 131 3.41 6.08 -11.80
N VAL A 132 3.73 7.38 -11.70
CA VAL A 132 3.06 8.42 -12.50
C VAL A 132 3.89 8.86 -13.70
N GLY A 133 5.21 8.88 -13.60
CA GLY A 133 6.12 9.30 -14.68
C GLY A 133 7.25 8.30 -14.92
N LEU A 134 7.68 8.21 -16.17
CA LEU A 134 8.80 7.42 -16.67
C LEU A 134 9.99 8.31 -17.04
N PRO A 135 11.19 7.74 -17.26
CA PRO A 135 12.33 8.51 -17.75
C PRO A 135 11.99 9.30 -19.02
N ASN A 136 12.54 10.51 -19.13
CA ASN A 136 12.33 11.46 -20.24
C ASN A 136 10.91 12.06 -20.33
N GLU A 137 10.10 11.95 -19.29
CA GLU A 137 8.78 12.60 -19.22
C GLU A 137 8.81 13.85 -18.33
N THR A 138 8.02 14.86 -18.72
CA THR A 138 7.82 16.07 -17.90
C THR A 138 6.49 15.99 -17.18
N LEU A 139 6.52 16.09 -15.84
CA LEU A 139 5.34 16.18 -15.00
C LEU A 139 5.02 17.63 -14.67
N ILE A 140 3.74 18.00 -14.71
CA ILE A 140 3.26 19.34 -14.39
C ILE A 140 2.17 19.22 -13.32
N ILE A 141 2.39 19.84 -12.16
CA ILE A 141 1.36 19.99 -11.13
C ILE A 141 0.69 21.35 -11.35
N ARG A 142 -0.62 21.34 -11.57
CA ARG A 142 -1.42 22.56 -11.73
C ARG A 142 -2.42 22.66 -10.59
N GLN A 143 -2.48 23.81 -9.92
CA GLN A 143 -3.58 24.10 -9.02
C GLN A 143 -4.79 24.48 -9.86
N VAL A 144 -5.81 23.62 -9.87
CA VAL A 144 -7.10 23.95 -10.47
C VAL A 144 -7.92 24.64 -9.40
N THR A 145 -7.97 25.96 -9.44
CA THR A 145 -8.88 26.73 -8.58
C THR A 145 -10.29 26.44 -9.07
N ALA A 146 -11.06 25.67 -8.30
CA ALA A 146 -12.48 25.49 -8.56
C ALA A 146 -13.17 26.87 -8.44
N LYS A 147 -13.88 27.27 -9.49
CA LYS A 147 -14.70 28.48 -9.53
C LYS A 147 -16.04 28.25 -8.84
#